data_AF-A0A3N2RIG2-F1
#
_entry.id   AF-A0A3N2RIG2-F1
#
_cell.length_a   1.000
_cell.length_b   1.000
_cell.length_c   1.000
_cell.angle_alpha   90.00
_cell.angle_beta   90.00
_cell.angle_gamma   90.00
#
_symmetry.space_group_name_H-M   'P 1'
#
loop_
_entity.id
_entity.type
_entity.pdbx_description
1 polymer ?
#
loop_
_entity_poly.entity_id
_entity_poly.type
_entity_poly.pdbx_seq_one_letter_code
_entity_poly.pdbx_strand_id
1 'polypeptide(L)'
;MRERDCRGFTLIELLIVIGLAAIVLAMALPSFVDSMRSNRVATTTNLTLATLSYARSEALRSRSTATVCPRGAGDASCGSDWGRGMLVWTDDNRNERLDATEVRRLVEPAHGTLIAAGFDAVAFDHRGRSTATAARQFALKPDTCKSGSANVRTVSVSLTGQIDMQRGQCP
;
A
#
# COMPACT_ATOMS: atom_id res chain seq x y z
N MET A 1 15.95 51.98 38.92
CA MET A 1 14.94 51.12 38.27
C MET A 1 15.36 51.04 36.81
N ARG A 2 15.90 49.90 36.35
CA ARG A 2 16.39 49.76 34.96
C ARG A 2 15.17 49.54 34.06
N GLU A 3 14.87 50.53 33.23
CA GLU A 3 13.85 50.42 32.19
C GLU A 3 14.30 49.33 31.21
N ARG A 4 13.45 48.30 31.05
CA ARG A 4 13.65 47.27 30.04
C ARG A 4 13.25 47.87 28.71
N ASP A 5 14.26 48.17 27.90
CA ASP A 5 14.10 48.66 26.54
C ASP A 5 13.53 47.52 25.67
N CYS A 6 12.22 47.55 25.40
CA CYS A 6 11.57 46.63 24.48
C CYS A 6 12.00 46.99 23.04
N ARG A 7 13.15 46.46 22.63
CA ARG A 7 13.63 46.59 21.24
C ARG A 7 12.73 45.78 20.30
N GLY A 8 11.95 46.49 19.48
CA GLY A 8 11.17 45.90 18.40
C GLY A 8 12.04 45.54 17.19
N PHE A 9 11.58 44.57 16.39
CA PHE A 9 12.22 44.20 15.11
C PHE A 9 12.02 45.32 14.08
N THR A 10 13.05 45.58 13.27
CA THR A 10 12.91 46.53 12.15
C THR A 10 12.18 45.88 10.98
N LEU A 11 11.49 46.69 10.16
CA LEU A 11 10.80 46.20 8.96
C LEU A 11 11.77 45.49 8.01
N ILE A 12 12.99 46.01 7.88
CA ILE A 12 14.04 45.42 7.04
C ILE A 12 14.52 44.06 7.60
N GLU A 13 14.64 43.92 8.92
CA GLU A 13 15.03 42.66 9.56
C GLU A 13 13.96 41.57 9.35
N LEU A 14 12.68 41.92 9.46
CA LEU A 14 11.58 41.00 9.14
C LEU A 14 11.65 40.53 7.68
N LEU A 15 11.90 41.46 6.73
CA LEU A 15 12.02 41.11 5.31
C LEU A 15 13.21 40.20 5.04
N ILE A 16 14.35 40.42 5.70
CA ILE A 16 15.53 39.56 5.58
C ILE A 16 15.22 38.16 6.13
N VAL A 17 14.59 38.05 7.30
CA VAL A 17 14.23 36.76 7.92
C VAL A 17 13.25 35.99 7.03
N ILE A 18 12.21 36.65 6.51
CA ILE A 18 11.26 36.03 5.58
C ILE A 18 11.95 35.60 4.29
N GLY A 19 12.86 36.41 3.75
CA GLY A 19 13.64 36.07 2.56
C GLY A 19 14.51 34.82 2.78
N LEU A 20 15.22 34.73 3.89
CA LEU A 20 16.03 33.56 4.24
C LEU A 20 15.16 32.32 4.47
N ALA A 21 14.03 32.47 5.17
CA ALA A 21 13.08 31.39 5.40
C ALA A 21 12.51 30.84 4.08
N ALA A 22 12.20 31.72 3.12
CA ALA A 22 11.70 31.33 1.80
C ALA A 22 12.72 30.49 1.02
N ILE A 23 14.01 30.86 1.06
CA ILE A 23 15.09 30.10 0.40
C ILE A 23 15.21 28.69 1.00
N VAL A 24 15.19 28.58 2.33
CA VAL A 24 15.26 27.29 3.02
C VAL A 24 14.05 26.42 2.72
N LEU A 25 12.84 26.98 2.75
CA LEU A 25 11.61 26.26 2.45
C LEU A 25 11.58 25.75 1.00
N ALA A 26 12.07 26.54 0.04
CA ALA A 26 12.15 26.14 -1.36
C ALA A 26 13.00 24.86 -1.56
N MET A 27 14.03 24.67 -0.74
CA MET A 27 14.87 23.46 -0.77
C MET A 27 14.25 22.29 0.00
N ALA A 28 13.59 22.56 1.14
CA ALA A 28 13.08 21.52 2.04
C ALA A 28 11.80 20.85 1.54
N LEU A 29 10.86 21.61 0.98
CA LEU A 29 9.55 21.12 0.53
C LEU A 29 9.60 19.96 -0.49
N PRO A 30 10.41 20.00 -1.57
CA PRO A 30 10.43 18.90 -2.54
C PRO A 30 10.89 17.57 -1.94
N SER A 31 11.85 17.59 -1.01
CA SER A 31 12.34 16.38 -0.31
C SER A 31 11.26 15.77 0.61
N PHE A 32 10.48 16.64 1.26
CA PHE A 32 9.38 16.19 2.12
C PHE A 32 8.26 15.49 1.33
N VAL A 33 7.92 16.00 0.14
CA VAL A 33 6.92 15.38 -0.73
C VAL A 33 7.35 13.98 -1.18
N ASP A 34 8.61 13.80 -1.57
CA ASP A 34 9.12 12.48 -1.97
C ASP A 34 9.14 11.50 -0.80
N SER A 35 9.53 11.97 0.39
CA SER A 35 9.49 11.17 1.63
C SER A 35 8.07 10.73 1.96
N MET A 36 7.07 11.61 1.84
CA MET A 36 5.66 11.25 2.03
C MET A 36 5.18 10.20 1.02
N ARG A 37 5.55 10.32 -0.26
CA ARG A 37 5.22 9.33 -1.30
C ARG A 37 5.83 7.97 -0.98
N SER A 38 7.10 7.93 -0.60
CA SER A 38 7.79 6.69 -0.24
C SER A 38 7.12 6.00 0.96
N ASN A 39 6.72 6.79 1.98
CA ASN A 39 5.97 6.28 3.12
C ASN A 39 4.61 5.69 2.71
N ARG A 40 3.84 6.37 1.84
CA ARG A 40 2.55 5.85 1.36
C ARG A 40 2.70 4.50 0.64
N VAL A 41 3.71 4.39 -0.23
CA VAL A 41 3.99 3.12 -0.93
C VAL A 41 4.41 2.04 0.07
N ALA A 42 5.26 2.37 1.04
CA ALA A 42 5.67 1.43 2.08
C ALA A 42 4.48 0.94 2.93
N THR A 43 3.60 1.85 3.36
CA THR A 43 2.38 1.50 4.10
C THR A 43 1.48 0.58 3.28
N THR A 44 1.24 0.90 2.02
CA THR A 44 0.41 0.08 1.13
C THR A 44 1.05 -1.29 0.91
N THR A 45 2.35 -1.35 0.70
CA THR A 45 3.11 -2.60 0.53
C THR A 45 3.00 -3.47 1.78
N ASN A 46 3.19 -2.89 2.97
CA ASN A 46 3.06 -3.60 4.23
C ASN A 46 1.63 -4.10 4.45
N LEU A 47 0.62 -3.32 4.06
CA LEU A 47 -0.78 -3.74 4.10
C LEU A 47 -1.06 -4.91 3.15
N THR A 48 -0.52 -4.87 1.92
CA THR A 48 -0.62 -5.98 0.97
C THR A 48 0.06 -7.24 1.51
N LEU A 49 1.29 -7.13 2.03
CA LEU A 49 2.00 -8.25 2.65
C LEU A 49 1.20 -8.83 3.82
N ALA A 50 0.70 -7.99 4.73
CA ALA A 50 -0.11 -8.41 5.86
C ALA A 50 -1.43 -9.07 5.42
N THR A 51 -2.04 -8.60 4.34
CA THR A 51 -3.28 -9.16 3.79
C THR A 51 -3.05 -10.55 3.18
N LEU A 52 -1.96 -10.71 2.42
CA LEU A 52 -1.58 -12.00 1.85
C LEU A 52 -1.18 -13.01 2.93
N SER A 53 -0.38 -12.59 3.92
CA SER A 53 -0.03 -13.43 5.07
C SER A 53 -1.24 -13.82 5.92
N TYR A 54 -2.19 -12.90 6.09
CA TYR A 54 -3.47 -13.18 6.76
C TYR A 54 -4.26 -14.24 6.00
N ALA A 55 -4.47 -14.06 4.69
CA ALA A 55 -5.19 -15.02 3.86
C ALA A 55 -4.53 -16.41 3.89
N ARG A 56 -3.20 -16.48 3.75
CA ARG A 56 -2.46 -17.74 3.85
C ARG A 56 -2.68 -18.43 5.20
N SER A 57 -2.62 -17.67 6.30
CA SER A 57 -2.87 -18.19 7.65
C SER A 57 -4.32 -18.65 7.82
N GLU A 58 -5.25 -17.94 7.19
CA GLU A 58 -6.67 -18.28 7.21
C GLU A 58 -6.96 -19.58 6.46
N ALA A 59 -6.31 -19.83 5.32
CA ALA A 59 -6.41 -21.10 4.59
C ALA A 59 -5.93 -22.29 5.45
N LEU A 60 -4.81 -22.10 6.16
CA LEU A 60 -4.28 -23.10 7.10
C LEU A 60 -5.24 -23.35 8.28
N ARG A 61 -5.82 -22.28 8.84
CA ARG A 61 -6.70 -22.34 10.01
C ARG A 61 -8.06 -22.97 9.69
N SER A 62 -8.71 -22.53 8.62
CA SER A 62 -10.02 -22.99 8.17
C SER A 62 -9.97 -24.39 7.53
N ARG A 63 -8.78 -24.84 7.11
CA ARG A 63 -8.58 -26.03 6.27
C ARG A 63 -9.39 -25.97 4.97
N SER A 64 -9.63 -24.77 4.46
CA SER A 64 -10.23 -24.50 3.15
C SER A 64 -9.33 -23.55 2.34
N THR A 65 -9.74 -23.25 1.11
CA THR A 65 -9.03 -22.29 0.27
C THR A 65 -9.35 -20.88 0.76
N ALA A 66 -8.33 -20.05 0.97
CA ALA A 66 -8.51 -18.63 1.24
C ALA A 66 -8.07 -17.80 0.04
N THR A 67 -8.89 -16.84 -0.36
CA THR A 67 -8.69 -16.04 -1.56
C THR A 67 -8.64 -14.56 -1.21
N VAL A 68 -7.65 -13.87 -1.78
CA VAL A 68 -7.54 -12.41 -1.81
C VAL A 68 -7.92 -11.94 -3.21
N CYS A 69 -8.87 -11.03 -3.32
CA CYS A 69 -9.27 -10.42 -4.59
C CYS A 69 -9.47 -8.91 -4.42
N PRO A 70 -9.52 -8.13 -5.52
CA PRO A 70 -9.97 -6.75 -5.46
C PRO A 70 -11.37 -6.65 -4.87
N ARG A 71 -11.64 -5.64 -4.04
CA ARG A 71 -12.99 -5.41 -3.54
C ARG A 71 -13.92 -4.99 -4.69
N GLY A 72 -15.05 -5.69 -4.81
CA GLY A 72 -16.12 -5.35 -5.74
C GLY A 72 -16.99 -4.20 -5.25
N ALA A 73 -18.14 -4.00 -5.90
CA ALA A 73 -19.08 -2.93 -5.54
C ALA A 73 -19.88 -3.24 -4.26
N GLY A 74 -20.09 -4.51 -3.92
CA GLY A 74 -20.75 -4.95 -2.68
C GLY A 74 -19.77 -5.60 -1.70
N ASP A 75 -20.21 -5.77 -0.45
CA ASP A 75 -19.37 -6.26 0.65
C ASP A 75 -18.90 -7.71 0.50
N ALA A 76 -19.57 -8.51 -0.33
CA ALA A 76 -19.22 -9.89 -0.65
C ALA A 76 -19.08 -10.09 -2.17
N SER A 77 -18.23 -9.27 -2.79
CA SER A 77 -17.93 -9.40 -4.22
C SER A 77 -16.46 -9.15 -4.50
N CYS A 78 -15.89 -9.95 -5.39
CA CYS A 78 -14.60 -9.66 -6.00
C CYS A 78 -14.81 -8.77 -7.22
N GLY A 79 -13.94 -7.78 -7.39
CA GLY A 79 -13.83 -6.96 -8.60
C GLY A 79 -12.54 -7.29 -9.38
N SER A 80 -12.13 -6.36 -10.24
CA SER A 80 -10.90 -6.44 -11.04
C SER A 80 -9.92 -5.29 -10.79
N ASP A 81 -10.29 -4.32 -9.96
CA ASP A 81 -9.47 -3.12 -9.69
C ASP A 81 -8.88 -3.15 -8.27
N TRP A 82 -7.61 -3.54 -8.17
CA TRP A 82 -6.85 -3.56 -6.90
C TRP A 82 -6.74 -2.18 -6.22
N GLY A 83 -7.01 -1.09 -6.96
CA GLY A 83 -7.09 0.27 -6.42
C GLY A 83 -8.31 0.51 -5.53
N ARG A 84 -9.34 -0.36 -5.58
CA ARG A 84 -10.57 -0.25 -4.75
C ARG A 84 -10.46 -0.90 -3.37
N GLY A 85 -9.28 -1.42 -3.04
CA GLY A 85 -9.04 -2.20 -1.83
C GLY A 85 -9.08 -3.70 -2.10
N MET A 86 -8.93 -4.48 -1.03
CA MET A 86 -8.84 -5.94 -1.10
C MET A 86 -9.90 -6.58 -0.22
N LEU A 87 -10.32 -7.78 -0.60
CA LEU A 87 -11.23 -8.63 0.15
C LEU A 87 -10.55 -9.98 0.35
N VAL A 88 -10.58 -10.48 1.58
CA VAL A 88 -10.15 -11.84 1.93
C VAL A 88 -11.38 -12.65 2.32
N TRP A 89 -11.52 -13.84 1.74
CA TRP A 89 -12.59 -14.77 2.04
C TRP A 89 -12.09 -16.21 2.06
N THR A 90 -12.87 -17.12 2.65
CA THR A 90 -12.61 -18.56 2.66
C THR A 90 -13.75 -19.35 2.08
N ASP A 91 -13.46 -20.36 1.26
CA ASP A 91 -14.46 -21.27 0.71
C ASP A 91 -14.79 -22.39 1.72
N ASP A 92 -15.53 -22.06 2.78
CA ASP A 92 -15.81 -22.97 3.88
C ASP A 92 -16.71 -24.12 3.45
N ASN A 93 -17.64 -23.83 2.53
CA ASN A 93 -18.61 -24.80 2.02
C ASN A 93 -18.11 -25.57 0.79
N ARG A 94 -16.93 -25.24 0.25
CA ARG A 94 -16.26 -25.89 -0.90
C ARG A 94 -17.05 -25.79 -2.21
N ASN A 95 -17.77 -24.70 -2.40
CA ASN A 95 -18.54 -24.43 -3.61
C ASN A 95 -17.78 -23.56 -4.62
N GLU A 96 -16.55 -23.14 -4.29
CA GLU A 96 -15.68 -22.25 -5.07
C GLU A 96 -16.28 -20.87 -5.37
N ARG A 97 -17.23 -20.42 -4.56
CA ARG A 97 -17.95 -19.16 -4.73
C ARG A 97 -17.91 -18.36 -3.44
N LEU A 98 -17.67 -17.06 -3.57
CA LEU A 98 -17.77 -16.15 -2.44
C LEU A 98 -19.21 -16.01 -1.99
N ASP A 99 -19.48 -16.43 -0.75
CA ASP A 99 -20.73 -16.15 -0.04
C ASP A 99 -20.57 -15.02 1.00
N ALA A 100 -21.68 -14.34 1.35
CA ALA A 100 -21.62 -13.22 2.29
C ALA A 100 -21.12 -13.60 3.70
N THR A 101 -21.31 -14.86 4.10
CA THR A 101 -20.83 -15.42 5.38
C THR A 101 -19.35 -15.80 5.37
N GLU A 102 -18.72 -15.80 4.20
CA GLU A 102 -17.35 -16.26 3.97
C GLU A 102 -16.34 -15.13 3.89
N VAL A 103 -16.80 -13.88 3.92
CA VAL A 103 -15.92 -12.71 4.03
C VAL A 103 -15.19 -12.74 5.37
N ARG A 104 -13.87 -12.63 5.32
CA ARG A 104 -12.98 -12.66 6.51
C ARG A 104 -12.33 -11.33 6.80
N ARG A 105 -12.06 -10.54 5.77
CA ARG A 105 -11.44 -9.22 5.94
C ARG A 105 -11.72 -8.34 4.74
N LEU A 106 -12.09 -7.10 5.02
CA LEU A 106 -12.11 -6.01 4.05
C LEU A 106 -10.91 -5.10 4.30
N VAL A 107 -10.27 -4.67 3.23
CA VAL A 107 -9.13 -3.76 3.26
C VAL A 107 -9.48 -2.57 2.39
N GLU A 108 -9.47 -1.39 2.99
CA GLU A 108 -9.79 -0.13 2.32
C GLU A 108 -8.74 0.22 1.24
N PRO A 109 -9.16 0.97 0.21
CA PRO A 109 -8.25 1.40 -0.85
C PRO A 109 -7.11 2.26 -0.32
N ALA A 110 -5.93 2.08 -0.89
CA ALA A 110 -4.78 2.93 -0.59
C ALA A 110 -4.81 4.20 -1.45
N HIS A 111 -4.81 5.36 -0.81
CA HIS A 111 -4.77 6.64 -1.52
C HIS A 111 -3.35 7.04 -1.92
N GLY A 112 -3.20 7.55 -3.15
CA GLY A 112 -1.91 8.03 -3.68
C GLY A 112 -0.89 6.93 -3.99
N THR A 113 -1.28 5.65 -3.93
CA THR A 113 -0.49 4.50 -4.38
C THR A 113 -1.32 3.70 -5.37
N LEU A 114 -0.73 3.41 -6.53
CA LEU A 114 -1.30 2.54 -7.55
C LEU A 114 -0.81 1.12 -7.34
N ILE A 115 -1.72 0.15 -7.42
CA ILE A 115 -1.43 -1.28 -7.38
C ILE A 115 -1.73 -1.85 -8.76
N ALA A 116 -0.70 -2.27 -9.48
CA ALA A 116 -0.83 -2.92 -10.78
C ALA A 116 -0.61 -4.44 -10.63
N ALA A 117 -1.54 -5.21 -11.16
CA ALA A 117 -1.48 -6.67 -11.19
C ALA A 117 -2.20 -7.19 -12.45
N GLY A 118 -1.67 -8.26 -13.06
CA GLY A 118 -2.25 -8.91 -14.24
C GLY A 118 -3.17 -10.09 -13.89
N PHE A 119 -3.89 -9.99 -12.77
CA PHE A 119 -4.74 -11.06 -12.22
C PHE A 119 -5.76 -10.49 -11.25
N ASP A 120 -6.86 -11.20 -11.06
CA ASP A 120 -7.96 -10.74 -10.19
C ASP A 120 -8.05 -11.48 -8.86
N ALA A 121 -7.14 -12.42 -8.60
CA ALA A 121 -7.09 -13.13 -7.33
C ALA A 121 -5.71 -13.72 -7.02
N VAL A 122 -5.43 -13.85 -5.73
CA VAL A 122 -4.39 -14.72 -5.16
C VAL A 122 -5.07 -15.64 -4.16
N ALA A 123 -4.97 -16.95 -4.37
CA ALA A 123 -5.59 -17.93 -3.49
C ALA A 123 -4.54 -18.91 -2.93
N PHE A 124 -4.76 -19.32 -1.68
CA PHE A 124 -3.93 -20.27 -0.96
C PHE A 124 -4.74 -21.51 -0.60
N ASP A 125 -4.18 -22.70 -0.84
CA ASP A 125 -4.78 -23.96 -0.42
C ASP A 125 -4.64 -24.20 1.10
N HIS A 126 -5.29 -25.24 1.63
CA HIS A 126 -5.23 -25.62 3.04
C HIS A 126 -3.82 -26.02 3.54
N ARG A 127 -2.81 -26.10 2.65
CA ARG A 127 -1.39 -26.30 2.98
C ARG A 127 -0.59 -25.01 2.87
N GLY A 128 -1.25 -23.88 2.61
CA GLY A 128 -0.66 -22.57 2.45
C GLY A 128 0.15 -22.41 1.16
N ARG A 129 -0.06 -23.23 0.13
CA ARG A 129 0.55 -23.06 -1.19
C ARG A 129 -0.35 -22.22 -2.08
N SER A 130 0.22 -21.52 -3.04
CA SER A 130 -0.58 -20.82 -4.05
C SER A 130 -1.31 -21.82 -4.93
N THR A 131 -2.57 -21.54 -5.28
CA THR A 131 -3.33 -22.34 -6.25
C THR A 131 -3.08 -21.93 -7.70
N ALA A 132 -2.32 -20.84 -7.92
CA ALA A 132 -1.96 -20.37 -9.25
C ALA A 132 -0.98 -21.31 -9.96
N THR A 133 -0.95 -21.25 -11.29
CA THR A 133 0.00 -22.02 -12.13
C THR A 133 1.33 -21.31 -12.39
N ALA A 134 1.41 -20.01 -12.04
CA ALA A 134 2.62 -19.20 -12.11
C ALA A 134 2.70 -18.28 -10.89
N ALA A 135 3.91 -17.79 -10.59
CA ALA A 135 4.09 -16.78 -9.57
C ALA A 135 3.28 -15.52 -9.90
N ARG A 136 2.64 -14.93 -8.89
CA ARG A 136 1.85 -13.70 -9.03
C ARG A 136 2.65 -12.52 -8.49
N GLN A 137 2.61 -11.39 -9.19
CA GLN A 137 3.38 -10.21 -8.83
C GLN A 137 2.52 -8.95 -8.85
N PHE A 138 2.50 -8.23 -7.73
CA PHE A 138 1.97 -6.88 -7.63
C PHE A 138 3.10 -5.88 -7.84
N ALA A 139 2.83 -4.82 -8.60
CA ALA A 139 3.68 -3.64 -8.66
C ALA A 139 2.96 -2.47 -7.99
N LEU A 140 3.54 -1.97 -6.90
CA LEU A 140 3.07 -0.82 -6.14
C LEU A 140 3.95 0.38 -6.43
N LYS A 141 3.33 1.50 -6.81
CA LYS A 141 4.04 2.75 -7.11
C LYS A 141 3.20 3.97 -6.73
N PRO A 142 3.79 5.15 -6.50
CA PRO A 142 3.00 6.36 -6.34
C PRO A 142 2.18 6.65 -7.61
N ASP A 143 1.10 7.40 -7.46
CA ASP A 143 0.37 8.00 -8.58
C ASP A 143 1.29 8.82 -9.51
N THR A 144 2.25 9.49 -8.90
CA THR A 144 3.25 10.36 -9.51
C THR A 144 4.64 9.78 -9.24
N CYS A 145 5.14 9.00 -10.19
CA CYS A 145 6.43 8.33 -10.12
C CYS A 145 7.48 9.18 -10.85
N LYS A 146 8.46 9.73 -10.14
CA LYS A 146 9.60 10.41 -10.77
C LYS A 146 10.58 9.36 -11.31
N SER A 147 10.89 9.38 -12.60
CA SER A 147 11.83 8.42 -13.23
C SER A 147 13.14 8.34 -12.45
N GLY A 148 13.61 7.09 -12.24
CA GLY A 148 14.81 6.77 -11.45
C GLY A 148 14.63 6.82 -9.92
N SER A 149 13.51 7.32 -9.38
CA SER A 149 13.28 7.30 -7.93
C SER A 149 12.97 5.89 -7.42
N ALA A 150 13.51 5.52 -6.25
CA ALA A 150 13.36 4.19 -5.65
C ALA A 150 12.01 3.98 -4.94
N ASN A 151 10.93 4.39 -5.60
CA ASN A 151 9.58 4.42 -5.04
C ASN A 151 8.68 3.30 -5.57
N VAL A 152 9.22 2.30 -6.28
CA VAL A 152 8.46 1.12 -6.72
C VAL A 152 8.70 -0.03 -5.76
N ARG A 153 7.64 -0.75 -5.41
CA ARG A 153 7.70 -2.00 -4.64
C ARG A 153 7.02 -3.11 -5.41
N THR A 154 7.72 -4.22 -5.51
CA THR A 154 7.21 -5.44 -6.11
C THR A 154 6.90 -6.41 -4.98
N VAL A 155 5.67 -6.91 -4.90
CA VAL A 155 5.31 -8.01 -4.00
C VAL A 155 5.06 -9.24 -4.84
N SER A 156 5.76 -10.33 -4.57
CA SER A 156 5.63 -11.59 -5.30
C SER A 156 5.07 -12.68 -4.39
N VAL A 157 4.25 -13.56 -4.98
CA VAL A 157 3.73 -14.78 -4.35
C VAL A 157 4.15 -15.96 -5.21
N SER A 158 4.99 -16.83 -4.66
CA SER A 158 5.48 -18.03 -5.33
C SER A 158 4.42 -19.14 -5.34
N LEU A 159 4.67 -20.21 -6.11
CA LEU A 159 3.82 -21.41 -6.11
C LEU A 159 3.78 -22.12 -4.75
N THR A 160 4.86 -22.04 -3.97
CA THR A 160 4.90 -22.59 -2.60
C THR A 160 4.18 -21.70 -1.57
N GLY A 161 3.62 -20.57 -2.01
CA GLY A 161 2.95 -19.58 -1.16
C GLY A 161 3.90 -18.67 -0.40
N GLN A 162 5.20 -18.68 -0.72
CA GLN A 162 6.16 -17.70 -0.18
C GLN A 162 5.81 -16.32 -0.71
N ILE A 163 5.74 -15.35 0.20
CA ILE A 163 5.47 -13.95 -0.10
C ILE A 163 6.77 -13.19 0.11
N ASP A 164 7.24 -12.48 -0.92
CA ASP A 164 8.47 -11.69 -0.86
C ASP A 164 8.23 -10.27 -1.39
N MET A 165 9.11 -9.34 -1.01
CA MET A 165 9.05 -7.95 -1.44
C MET A 165 10.40 -7.44 -1.90
N GLN A 166 10.41 -6.85 -3.08
CA GLN A 166 11.58 -6.23 -3.69
C GLN A 166 11.34 -4.74 -3.94
N ARG A 167 12.40 -3.94 -3.80
CA ARG A 167 12.38 -2.52 -4.18
C ARG A 167 12.80 -2.38 -5.63
N GLY A 168 12.19 -1.43 -6.33
CA GLY A 168 12.53 -1.07 -7.70
C GLY A 168 12.55 0.44 -7.88
N GLN A 169 12.89 0.85 -9.10
CA GLN A 169 12.88 2.25 -9.51
C GLN A 169 11.66 2.54 -10.39
N CYS A 170 11.17 3.77 -10.32
CA CYS A 170 10.21 4.27 -11.30
C CYS A 170 10.84 4.23 -12.70
N PRO A 171 10.09 3.79 -13.72
CA PRO A 171 10.52 3.90 -15.11
C PRO A 171 10.77 5.37 -15.50
#